data_AF-A0A0N0UWC6-F1
#
_entry.id   AF-A0A0N0UWC6-F1
#
_cell.length_a   1.000
_cell.length_b   1.000
_cell.length_c   1.000
_cell.angle_alpha   90.00
_cell.angle_beta   90.00
_cell.angle_gamma   90.00
#
_symmetry.space_group_name_H-M   'P 1'
#
loop_
_entity.id
_entity.type
_entity.pdbx_description
1 polymer ?
#
loop_
_entity_poly.entity_id
_entity_poly.type
_entity_poly.pdbx_seq_one_letter_code
_entity_poly.pdbx_strand_id
1 'polypeptide(L)'
;MDNQSLTISEVLRFANHDYVNQLQLIRMNLDLGKIDESKKLIQRYSEQLRMLSILNRLQMPQTIEWLQTAGWRYPSLAWQLNGEINKPVTNDIDQAVVDYLNKTVMHIYDTLDPFTEQVLTLDVRVDDHTFAVTFTLNGLWSADAFTEKGLTQFDIQTVEQTNRRWQYVLSANRE
;
A
#
# COMPACT_ATOMS: atom_id res chain seq x y z
N MET A 1 19.02 4.53 4.19
CA MET A 1 18.14 5.45 4.94
C MET A 1 17.36 4.61 5.93
N ASP A 2 17.47 4.94 7.22
CA ASP A 2 16.85 4.15 8.29
C ASP A 2 15.33 4.13 8.17
N ASN A 3 14.76 2.98 8.52
CA ASN A 3 13.35 2.68 8.67
C ASN A 3 12.70 3.63 9.70
N GLN A 4 12.45 4.88 9.31
CA GLN A 4 11.78 5.84 10.17
C GLN A 4 10.29 5.50 10.21
N SER A 5 9.93 4.65 11.18
CA SER A 5 8.55 4.54 11.64
C SER A 5 8.08 5.92 12.09
N LEU A 6 6.87 6.29 11.66
CA LEU A 6 6.29 7.57 12.04
C LEU A 6 5.91 7.52 13.51
N THR A 7 6.17 8.59 14.24
CA THR A 7 5.67 8.72 15.61
C THR A 7 4.14 8.83 15.59
N ILE A 8 3.49 8.45 16.70
CA ILE A 8 2.03 8.58 16.84
C ILE A 8 1.57 10.03 16.57
N SER A 9 2.36 11.02 17.01
CA SER A 9 2.04 12.43 16.77
C SER A 9 2.09 12.79 15.29
N GLU A 10 3.01 12.22 14.52
CA GLU A 10 3.11 12.45 13.07
C GLU A 10 1.98 11.76 12.32
N VAL A 11 1.68 10.51 12.67
CA VAL A 11 0.55 9.76 12.12
C VAL A 11 -0.76 10.52 12.32
N LEU A 12 -1.03 11.02 13.53
CA LEU A 12 -2.23 11.82 13.81
C LEU A 12 -2.23 13.15 13.03
N ARG A 13 -1.08 13.80 12.89
CA ARG A 13 -0.95 15.04 12.10
C ARG A 13 -1.29 14.79 10.63
N PHE A 14 -0.73 13.75 10.02
CA PHE A 14 -1.01 13.41 8.63
C PHE A 14 -2.47 13.00 8.42
N ALA A 15 -3.01 12.14 9.27
CA ALA A 15 -4.42 11.75 9.21
C ALA A 15 -5.37 12.96 9.30
N ASN A 16 -5.12 13.88 10.26
CA ASN A 16 -5.91 15.09 10.41
C ASN A 16 -5.80 16.01 9.18
N HIS A 17 -4.60 16.16 8.62
CA HIS A 17 -4.40 16.94 7.40
C HIS A 17 -5.18 16.34 6.21
N ASP A 18 -5.12 15.02 6.04
CA ASP A 18 -5.86 14.33 4.99
C ASP A 18 -7.37 14.49 5.16
N TYR A 19 -7.90 14.33 6.38
CA TYR A 19 -9.33 14.56 6.65
C TYR A 19 -9.76 16.00 6.33
N VAL A 20 -8.98 16.99 6.72
CA VAL A 20 -9.28 18.40 6.41
C VAL A 20 -9.28 18.62 4.89
N ASN A 21 -8.31 18.08 4.16
CA ASN A 21 -8.24 18.21 2.70
C ASN A 21 -9.42 17.53 2.00
N GLN A 22 -9.80 16.33 2.44
CA GLN A 22 -10.96 15.62 1.91
C GLN A 22 -12.25 16.44 2.09
N LEU A 23 -12.45 17.03 3.28
CA LEU A 23 -13.60 17.91 3.55
C LEU A 23 -13.57 19.18 2.71
N GLN A 24 -12.39 19.79 2.52
CA GLN A 24 -12.23 20.98 1.68
C GLN A 24 -12.57 20.70 0.21
N LEU A 25 -12.13 19.56 -0.34
CA LEU A 25 -12.43 19.15 -1.72
C LEU A 25 -13.93 18.90 -1.94
N ILE A 26 -14.58 18.24 -0.97
CA ILE A 26 -16.04 18.07 -0.96
C ILE A 26 -16.73 19.42 -0.98
N ARG A 27 -16.38 20.29 -0.02
CA ARG A 27 -16.97 21.63 0.11
C ARG A 27 -16.78 22.48 -1.15
N MET A 28 -15.57 22.51 -1.71
CA MET A 28 -15.27 23.27 -2.93
C MET A 28 -16.17 22.83 -4.10
N ASN A 29 -16.39 21.52 -4.28
CA ASN A 29 -17.28 21.03 -5.34
C ASN A 29 -18.73 21.44 -5.08
N LEU A 30 -19.19 21.42 -3.83
CA LEU A 30 -20.53 21.90 -3.47
C LEU A 30 -20.69 23.41 -3.72
N ASP A 31 -19.71 24.22 -3.34
CA ASP A 31 -19.70 25.67 -3.54
C ASP A 31 -19.73 26.03 -5.05
N LEU A 32 -19.17 25.18 -5.91
CA LEU A 32 -19.22 25.30 -7.38
C LEU A 32 -20.49 24.70 -8.02
N GLY A 33 -21.44 24.20 -7.22
CA GLY A 33 -22.66 23.53 -7.72
C GLY A 33 -22.43 22.13 -8.32
N LYS A 34 -21.21 21.57 -8.19
CA LYS A 34 -20.83 20.24 -8.70
C LYS A 34 -21.23 19.13 -7.73
N ILE A 35 -22.53 18.98 -7.50
CA ILE A 35 -23.08 18.05 -6.51
C ILE A 35 -22.68 16.59 -6.78
N ASP A 36 -22.71 16.15 -8.04
CA ASP A 36 -22.38 14.76 -8.38
C ASP A 36 -20.91 14.44 -8.16
N GLU A 37 -20.00 15.39 -8.43
CA GLU A 37 -18.58 15.23 -8.11
C GLU A 37 -18.34 15.16 -6.60
N SER A 38 -19.06 15.98 -5.82
CA SER A 38 -19.02 15.86 -4.36
C SER A 38 -19.49 14.50 -3.87
N LYS A 39 -20.54 13.91 -4.46
CA LYS A 39 -21.01 12.55 -4.10
C LYS A 39 -19.97 11.48 -4.44
N LYS A 40 -19.32 11.58 -5.61
CA LYS A 40 -18.22 10.69 -6.00
C LYS A 40 -17.05 10.74 -5.02
N LEU A 41 -16.69 11.94 -4.55
CA LEU A 41 -15.64 12.11 -3.53
C LEU A 41 -16.03 11.42 -2.21
N ILE A 42 -17.26 11.63 -1.73
CA ILE A 42 -17.75 10.97 -0.50
C ILE A 42 -17.71 9.44 -0.65
N GLN A 43 -18.17 8.92 -1.79
CA GLN A 43 -18.13 7.48 -2.06
C GLN A 43 -16.70 6.95 -2.05
N ARG A 44 -15.78 7.62 -2.75
CA ARG A 44 -14.35 7.25 -2.80
C ARG A 44 -13.73 7.21 -1.40
N TYR A 45 -13.94 8.24 -0.57
CA TYR A 45 -13.37 8.27 0.78
C TYR A 45 -14.00 7.21 1.69
N SER A 46 -15.30 6.93 1.52
CA SER A 46 -15.97 5.84 2.24
C SER A 46 -15.40 4.46 1.86
N GLU A 47 -15.10 4.24 0.58
CA GLU A 47 -14.45 3.02 0.09
C GLU A 47 -13.03 2.86 0.64
N GLN A 48 -12.25 3.94 0.70
CA GLN A 48 -10.92 3.93 1.32
C GLN A 48 -10.98 3.51 2.79
N LEU A 49 -11.92 4.08 3.57
CA LEU A 49 -12.12 3.70 4.97
C LEU A 49 -12.58 2.25 5.12
N ARG A 50 -13.47 1.78 4.24
CA ARG A 50 -13.89 0.38 4.21
C ARG A 50 -12.71 -0.56 3.96
N MET A 51 -11.81 -0.19 3.05
CA MET A 51 -10.60 -0.98 2.79
C MET A 51 -9.71 -1.08 4.03
N LEU A 52 -9.48 0.03 4.75
CA LEU A 52 -8.74 -0.02 6.02
C LEU A 52 -9.39 -0.96 7.05
N SER A 53 -10.72 -0.97 7.13
CA SER A 53 -11.45 -1.91 7.98
C SER A 53 -11.30 -3.37 7.56
N ILE A 54 -11.17 -3.65 6.26
CA ILE A 54 -10.91 -5.00 5.75
C ILE A 54 -9.49 -5.42 6.15
N LEU A 55 -8.48 -4.57 5.92
CA LEU A 55 -7.09 -4.84 6.29
C LEU A 55 -6.90 -5.16 7.79
N ASN A 56 -7.67 -4.52 8.67
CA ASN A 56 -7.63 -4.81 10.10
C ASN A 56 -8.02 -6.26 10.47
N ARG A 57 -8.64 -7.02 9.56
CA ARG A 57 -8.96 -8.45 9.76
C ARG A 57 -7.76 -9.37 9.58
N LEU A 58 -6.64 -8.86 9.05
CA LEU A 58 -5.45 -9.65 8.72
C LEU A 58 -4.80 -10.29 9.95
N GLN A 59 -4.93 -9.67 11.14
CA GLN A 59 -4.24 -10.04 12.39
C GLN A 59 -2.70 -9.97 12.31
N MET A 60 -2.18 -9.17 11.39
CA MET A 60 -0.75 -8.90 11.21
C MET A 60 -0.49 -7.41 11.51
N PRO A 61 -0.37 -7.02 12.79
CA PRO A 61 -0.30 -5.62 13.20
C PRO A 61 0.82 -4.83 12.51
N GLN A 62 1.99 -5.42 12.27
CA GLN A 62 3.13 -4.71 11.67
C GLN A 62 2.88 -4.46 10.19
N THR A 63 2.31 -5.44 9.48
CA THR A 63 1.89 -5.31 8.09
C THR A 63 0.79 -4.27 7.96
N ILE A 64 -0.21 -4.28 8.84
CA ILE A 64 -1.29 -3.28 8.85
C ILE A 64 -0.72 -1.87 9.05
N GLU A 65 0.16 -1.69 10.04
CA GLU A 65 0.82 -0.41 10.29
C GLU A 65 1.62 0.05 9.07
N TRP A 66 2.40 -0.86 8.47
CA TRP A 66 3.20 -0.54 7.30
C TRP A 66 2.30 -0.10 6.13
N LEU A 67 1.23 -0.83 5.83
CA LEU A 67 0.28 -0.52 4.75
C LEU A 67 -0.41 0.83 4.96
N GLN A 68 -0.83 1.13 6.20
CA GLN A 68 -1.53 2.38 6.52
C GLN A 68 -0.63 3.61 6.48
N THR A 69 0.65 3.46 6.84
CA THR A 69 1.60 4.57 6.93
C THR A 69 2.47 4.73 5.70
N ALA A 70 2.50 3.74 4.79
CA ALA A 70 3.40 3.76 3.64
C ALA A 70 3.16 4.97 2.72
N GLY A 71 1.91 5.42 2.58
CA GLY A 71 1.57 6.63 1.83
C GLY A 71 2.24 7.90 2.33
N TRP A 72 2.42 8.01 3.64
CA TRP A 72 3.08 9.16 4.24
C TRP A 72 4.60 9.01 4.30
N ARG A 73 5.10 7.77 4.41
CA ARG A 73 6.55 7.48 4.40
C ARG A 73 7.16 7.61 3.00
N TYR A 74 6.38 7.30 1.97
CA TYR A 74 6.81 7.28 0.57
C TYR A 74 5.91 8.16 -0.31
N PRO A 75 5.89 9.49 -0.10
CA PRO A 75 4.97 10.40 -0.78
C PRO A 75 5.19 10.54 -2.30
N SER A 76 6.35 10.13 -2.83
CA SER A 76 6.62 10.11 -4.27
C SER A 76 5.88 8.99 -5.02
N LEU A 77 5.22 8.09 -4.30
CA LEU A 77 4.39 7.02 -4.84
C LEU A 77 2.91 7.34 -4.58
N ALA A 78 2.06 7.23 -5.58
CA ALA A 78 0.62 7.22 -5.41
C ALA A 78 0.17 5.82 -4.95
N TRP A 79 -0.28 5.72 -3.71
CA TRP A 79 -0.64 4.45 -3.09
C TRP A 79 -2.08 4.05 -3.37
N GLN A 80 -2.26 2.79 -3.75
CA GLN A 80 -3.57 2.15 -3.90
C GLN A 80 -3.58 0.84 -3.14
N LEU A 81 -4.52 0.69 -2.22
CA LEU A 81 -4.69 -0.52 -1.43
C LEU A 81 -6.01 -1.17 -1.81
N ASN A 82 -5.94 -2.46 -2.08
CA ASN A 82 -7.08 -3.34 -2.30
C ASN A 82 -6.93 -4.56 -1.40
N GLY A 83 -8.03 -5.24 -1.14
CA GLY A 83 -7.94 -6.51 -0.45
C GLY A 83 -9.25 -7.17 -0.11
N GLU A 84 -9.12 -8.46 0.12
CA GLU A 84 -10.19 -9.39 0.43
C GLU A 84 -9.66 -10.35 1.49
N ILE A 85 -10.14 -10.19 2.71
CA ILE A 85 -9.67 -10.96 3.87
C ILE A 85 -10.86 -11.74 4.43
N ASN A 86 -10.91 -13.02 4.06
CA ASN A 86 -11.96 -13.93 4.48
C ASN A 86 -11.69 -14.52 5.87
N LYS A 87 -10.40 -14.72 6.20
CA LYS A 87 -9.92 -15.24 7.49
C LYS A 87 -8.67 -14.51 7.95
N PRO A 88 -8.36 -14.51 9.26
CA PRO A 88 -7.10 -13.98 9.76
C PRO A 88 -5.93 -14.89 9.38
N VAL A 89 -4.74 -14.30 9.28
CA VAL A 89 -3.48 -15.03 9.18
C VAL A 89 -3.01 -15.39 10.58
N THR A 90 -2.59 -16.64 10.78
CA THR A 90 -2.19 -17.15 12.10
C THR A 90 -0.69 -17.46 12.20
N ASN A 91 -0.01 -17.50 11.07
CA ASN A 91 1.43 -17.75 11.01
C ASN A 91 2.28 -16.54 11.39
N ASP A 92 3.46 -16.84 11.92
CA ASP A 92 4.47 -15.85 12.30
C ASP A 92 5.24 -15.35 11.06
N ILE A 93 4.54 -14.62 10.19
CA ILE A 93 5.10 -14.03 8.95
C ILE A 93 5.01 -12.50 8.92
N ASP A 94 4.48 -11.87 9.97
CA ASP A 94 4.16 -10.43 9.99
C ASP A 94 5.37 -9.54 9.70
N GLN A 95 6.43 -9.67 10.50
CA GLN A 95 7.66 -8.91 10.30
C GLN A 95 8.29 -9.19 8.92
N ALA A 96 8.28 -10.45 8.48
CA ALA A 96 8.93 -10.85 7.24
C ALA A 96 8.23 -10.26 6.00
N VAL A 97 6.90 -10.12 6.03
CA VAL A 97 6.14 -9.41 4.99
C VAL A 97 6.54 -7.94 4.94
N VAL A 98 6.57 -7.27 6.11
CA VAL A 98 6.98 -5.87 6.21
C VAL A 98 8.39 -5.66 5.66
N ASP A 99 9.33 -6.49 6.06
CA ASP A 99 10.73 -6.38 5.63
C ASP A 99 10.85 -6.52 4.11
N TYR A 100 10.15 -7.48 3.51
CA TYR A 100 10.19 -7.70 2.07
C TYR A 100 9.56 -6.54 1.28
N LEU A 101 8.37 -6.09 1.69
CA LEU A 101 7.70 -4.95 1.08
C LEU A 101 8.54 -3.68 1.21
N ASN A 102 9.15 -3.46 2.37
CA ASN A 102 9.98 -2.29 2.62
C ASN A 102 11.24 -2.29 1.75
N LYS A 103 11.95 -3.42 1.66
CA LYS A 103 13.12 -3.57 0.78
C LYS A 103 12.78 -3.34 -0.69
N THR A 104 11.65 -3.90 -1.14
CA THR A 104 11.13 -3.71 -2.49
C THR A 104 10.95 -2.23 -2.82
N VAL A 105 10.28 -1.48 -1.95
CA VAL A 105 10.01 -0.05 -2.16
C VAL A 105 11.31 0.75 -2.08
N MET A 106 12.15 0.52 -1.07
CA MET A 106 13.42 1.24 -0.91
C MET A 106 14.38 1.04 -2.07
N HIS A 107 14.39 -0.15 -2.69
CA HIS A 107 15.25 -0.45 -3.85
C HIS A 107 14.98 0.48 -5.02
N ILE A 108 13.72 0.88 -5.23
CA ILE A 108 13.33 1.73 -6.37
C ILE A 108 13.17 3.21 -5.99
N TYR A 109 12.92 3.52 -4.72
CA TYR A 109 12.44 4.85 -4.29
C TYR A 109 13.36 6.02 -4.69
N ASP A 110 14.67 5.88 -4.50
CA ASP A 110 15.65 6.93 -4.82
C ASP A 110 15.95 7.04 -6.33
N THR A 111 15.42 6.11 -7.13
CA THR A 111 15.64 6.02 -8.59
C THR A 111 14.40 6.35 -9.41
N LEU A 112 13.31 6.74 -8.75
CA LEU A 112 12.06 7.14 -9.39
C LEU A 112 12.29 8.38 -10.26
N ASP A 113 11.75 8.36 -11.48
CA ASP A 113 11.72 9.54 -12.33
C ASP A 113 10.74 10.59 -11.74
N PRO A 114 11.19 11.83 -11.49
CA PRO A 114 10.37 12.85 -10.83
C PRO A 114 9.31 13.47 -11.75
N PHE A 115 9.37 13.20 -13.06
CA PHE A 115 8.43 13.74 -14.06
C PHE A 115 7.34 12.74 -14.45
N THR A 116 7.46 11.50 -13.99
CA THR A 116 6.51 10.43 -14.25
C THR A 116 5.74 10.13 -12.99
N GLU A 117 4.40 10.09 -13.08
CA GLU A 117 3.56 9.64 -11.98
C GLU A 117 3.84 8.16 -11.69
N GLN A 118 4.17 7.87 -10.44
CA GLN A 118 4.49 6.53 -9.96
C GLN A 118 3.29 6.01 -9.17
N VAL A 119 2.70 4.90 -9.58
CA VAL A 119 1.53 4.32 -8.91
C VAL A 119 1.89 2.95 -8.37
N LEU A 120 1.79 2.79 -7.05
CA LEU A 120 1.98 1.51 -6.37
C LEU A 120 0.63 0.99 -5.88
N THR A 121 0.22 -0.14 -6.45
CA THR A 121 -0.96 -0.89 -6.04
C THR A 121 -0.55 -2.13 -5.26
N LEU A 122 -1.10 -2.28 -4.06
CA LEU A 122 -1.02 -3.51 -3.27
C LEU A 122 -2.39 -4.13 -3.14
N ASP A 123 -2.51 -5.41 -3.52
CA ASP A 123 -3.73 -6.20 -3.38
C ASP A 123 -3.46 -7.34 -2.41
N VAL A 124 -4.10 -7.27 -1.23
CA VAL A 124 -3.92 -8.24 -0.13
C VAL A 124 -5.08 -9.22 -0.13
N ARG A 125 -4.81 -10.50 -0.35
CA ARG A 125 -5.81 -11.57 -0.34
C ARG A 125 -5.50 -12.61 0.71
N VAL A 126 -6.52 -12.99 1.46
CA VAL A 126 -6.47 -14.13 2.37
C VAL A 126 -7.65 -15.03 2.09
N ASP A 127 -7.34 -16.23 1.59
CA ASP A 127 -8.31 -17.29 1.40
C ASP A 127 -8.23 -18.32 2.55
N ASP A 128 -8.80 -19.51 2.35
CA ASP A 128 -8.83 -20.54 3.38
C ASP A 128 -7.44 -21.07 3.78
N HIS A 129 -6.47 -21.05 2.88
CA HIS A 129 -5.16 -21.70 3.06
C HIS A 129 -3.97 -20.77 2.80
N THR A 130 -4.17 -19.68 2.07
CA THR A 130 -3.08 -18.84 1.59
C THR A 130 -3.28 -17.39 1.97
N PHE A 131 -2.15 -16.76 2.29
CA PHE A 131 -1.98 -15.33 2.31
C PHE A 131 -1.22 -14.94 1.05
N ALA A 132 -1.69 -13.91 0.35
CA ALA A 132 -1.01 -13.38 -0.82
C ALA A 132 -1.05 -11.85 -0.84
N VAL A 133 0.06 -11.24 -1.25
CA VAL A 133 0.16 -9.83 -1.57
C VAL A 133 0.63 -9.70 -3.00
N THR A 134 -0.21 -9.13 -3.85
CA THR A 134 0.19 -8.73 -5.19
C THR A 134 0.73 -7.31 -5.14
N PHE A 135 2.02 -7.15 -5.44
CA PHE A 135 2.67 -5.87 -5.60
C PHE A 135 2.67 -5.49 -7.06
N THR A 136 2.16 -4.29 -7.41
CA THR A 136 2.21 -3.76 -8.77
C THR A 136 2.62 -2.30 -8.75
N LEU A 137 3.83 -2.02 -9.24
CA LEU A 137 4.33 -0.67 -9.46
C LEU A 137 4.28 -0.34 -10.95
N ASN A 138 3.69 0.81 -11.29
CA ASN A 138 3.69 1.38 -12.64
C ASN A 138 4.32 2.77 -12.60
N GLY A 139 5.18 3.07 -13.57
CA GLY A 139 5.81 4.38 -13.69
C GLY A 139 7.12 4.34 -14.48
N LEU A 140 8.17 4.92 -13.92
CA LEU A 140 9.51 4.93 -14.51
C LEU A 140 10.58 5.08 -13.43
N TRP A 141 11.57 4.18 -13.42
CA TRP A 141 12.72 4.22 -12.51
C TRP A 141 13.98 3.68 -13.19
N SER A 142 15.14 3.88 -12.57
CA SER A 142 16.44 3.46 -13.12
C SER A 142 17.15 2.38 -12.31
N ALA A 143 16.58 1.90 -11.21
CA ALA A 143 17.14 0.77 -10.46
C ALA A 143 17.21 -0.51 -11.30
N ASP A 144 18.27 -1.29 -11.06
CA ASP A 144 18.42 -2.63 -11.62
C ASP A 144 17.32 -3.58 -11.14
N ALA A 145 17.21 -4.75 -11.78
CA ALA A 145 16.29 -5.79 -11.33
C ALA A 145 16.59 -6.20 -9.87
N PHE A 146 15.58 -6.12 -9.03
CA PHE A 146 15.62 -6.58 -7.65
C PHE A 146 15.84 -8.09 -7.61
N THR A 147 16.89 -8.53 -6.92
CA THR A 147 17.34 -9.93 -6.89
C THR A 147 17.51 -10.43 -5.45
N GLU A 148 16.52 -10.21 -4.60
CA GLU A 148 16.50 -10.87 -3.30
C GLU A 148 16.00 -12.31 -3.46
N LYS A 149 16.82 -13.29 -3.06
CA LYS A 149 16.41 -14.69 -3.07
C LYS A 149 15.39 -14.92 -1.96
N GLY A 150 14.32 -15.65 -2.31
CA GLY A 150 13.14 -15.88 -1.48
C GLY A 150 13.47 -16.15 -0.02
N LEU A 151 12.83 -15.39 0.85
CA LEU A 151 12.74 -15.74 2.27
C LEU A 151 12.14 -17.15 2.33
N THR A 152 12.67 -18.03 3.18
CA THR A 152 12.21 -19.43 3.31
C THR A 152 10.72 -19.58 3.65
N GLN A 153 10.09 -18.46 4.04
CA GLN A 153 8.71 -18.34 4.47
C GLN A 153 7.74 -18.02 3.32
N PHE A 154 8.27 -17.56 2.18
CA PHE A 154 7.47 -17.04 1.06
C PHE A 154 7.79 -17.73 -0.25
N ASP A 155 6.75 -17.97 -1.04
CA ASP A 155 6.86 -18.17 -2.46
C ASP A 155 6.69 -16.81 -3.16
N ILE A 156 7.65 -16.45 -4.02
CA ILE A 156 7.70 -15.14 -4.66
C ILE A 156 7.73 -15.34 -6.16
N GLN A 157 6.61 -15.05 -6.80
CA GLN A 157 6.46 -15.17 -8.24
C GLN A 157 6.51 -13.78 -8.89
N THR A 158 7.62 -13.46 -9.54
CA THR A 158 7.72 -12.27 -10.40
C THR A 158 6.94 -12.51 -11.68
N VAL A 159 5.93 -11.68 -11.92
CA VAL A 159 5.08 -11.72 -13.13
C VAL A 159 5.71 -10.86 -14.23
N GLU A 160 6.20 -9.68 -13.87
CA GLU A 160 6.82 -8.73 -14.79
C GLU A 160 7.83 -7.88 -14.03
N GLN A 161 9.01 -7.64 -14.59
CA GLN A 161 9.97 -6.71 -14.00
C GLN A 161 10.73 -5.98 -15.11
N THR A 162 10.31 -4.74 -15.33
CA THR A 162 10.92 -3.78 -16.23
C THR A 162 11.24 -2.50 -15.47
N ASN A 163 11.74 -1.48 -16.16
CA ASN A 163 11.94 -0.14 -15.61
C ASN A 163 10.66 0.72 -15.62
N ARG A 164 9.54 0.21 -16.14
CA ARG A 164 8.25 0.92 -16.22
C ARG A 164 7.12 0.23 -15.49
N ARG A 165 7.26 -1.08 -15.28
CA ARG A 165 6.28 -1.90 -14.59
C ARG A 165 7.00 -3.01 -13.85
N TRP A 166 6.66 -3.16 -12.57
CA TRP A 166 7.14 -4.26 -11.75
C TRP A 166 5.95 -4.88 -11.00
N GLN A 167 5.72 -6.15 -11.26
CA GLN A 167 4.65 -6.92 -10.67
C GLN A 167 5.18 -8.26 -10.15
N TYR A 168 4.87 -8.55 -8.89
CA TYR A 168 5.11 -9.87 -8.30
C TYR A 168 3.99 -10.22 -7.33
N VAL A 169 3.89 -11.51 -7.04
CA VAL A 169 3.01 -12.05 -6.00
C VAL A 169 3.89 -12.67 -4.94
N LEU A 170 3.78 -12.16 -3.71
CA LEU A 170 4.33 -12.80 -2.52
C LEU A 170 3.22 -13.61 -1.88
N SER A 171 3.45 -14.90 -1.66
CA SER A 171 2.48 -15.78 -1.01
C SER A 171 3.12 -16.62 0.10
N ALA A 172 2.31 -16.98 1.08
CA ALA A 172 2.66 -17.89 2.17
C ALA A 172 1.45 -18.76 2.53
N ASN A 173 1.73 -19.87 3.22
CA ASN A 173 0.69 -20.57 3.94
C ASN A 173 0.15 -19.65 5.06
N ARG A 174 -1.17 -19.66 5.25
CA ARG A 174 -1.87 -18.94 6.31
C ARG A 174 -1.67 -19.59 7.69
N GLU A 175 -1.48 -20.91 7.71
CA GLU A 175 -1.37 -21.83 8.87
C GLU A 175 -0.05 -22.62 8.97
#